data_AF-A0A8C2TLL7-F1
#
_entry.id   AF-A0A8C2TLL7-F1
#
_cell.length_a   1.000
_cell.length_b   1.000
_cell.length_c   1.000
_cell.angle_alpha   90.00
_cell.angle_beta   90.00
_cell.angle_gamma   90.00
#
_symmetry.space_group_name_H-M   'P 1'
#
loop_
_entity.id
_entity.type
_entity.pdbx_description
1 polymer ?
#
loop_
_entity_poly.entity_id
_entity_poly.type
_entity_poly.pdbx_seq_one_letter_code
_entity_poly.pdbx_strand_id
1 'polypeptide(L)'
;MAPCPHRALCPHTRCCPHLPPCPHRAPCPHSPPCPYRALCPHTWCSARVRVGKGDKPVTYEQAHPPHYIAHRKGWLSLHTGNLSGEPGAAQRTVEDAFLRRFFHGTFPGCLWEQLVVKRRCNVLLLCPVLLRQLPPAKLCFLLGYAETLLSHLYKCPVSIQVQTVPDRVIYKYI
;
A
#
# COMPACT_ATOMS: atom_id res chain seq x y z
N MET A 1 35.60 46.79 -35.87
CA MET A 1 36.73 45.83 -35.84
C MET A 1 36.63 45.04 -34.55
N ALA A 2 36.42 43.72 -34.68
CA ALA A 2 36.85 42.57 -33.86
C ALA A 2 37.26 42.74 -32.37
N PRO A 3 37.27 41.66 -31.55
CA PRO A 3 36.47 40.43 -31.60
C PRO A 3 35.96 39.96 -30.21
N CYS A 4 35.05 38.99 -30.19
CA CYS A 4 34.89 38.08 -29.05
C CYS A 4 36.12 37.17 -28.94
N PRO A 5 36.56 36.83 -27.72
CA PRO A 5 37.19 35.53 -27.50
C PRO A 5 36.44 34.73 -26.44
N HIS A 6 36.03 33.57 -26.91
CA HIS A 6 35.75 32.31 -26.23
C HIS A 6 36.31 32.09 -24.80
N ARG A 7 35.48 31.34 -24.04
CA ARG A 7 35.83 30.14 -23.25
C ARG A 7 36.35 30.35 -21.84
N ALA A 8 35.49 30.09 -20.86
CA ALA A 8 35.83 29.26 -19.70
C ALA A 8 34.58 28.94 -18.87
N LEU A 9 34.23 27.64 -18.86
CA LEU A 9 33.77 26.87 -17.70
C LEU A 9 32.61 27.44 -16.86
N CYS A 10 31.44 26.81 -16.98
CA CYS A 10 30.52 26.70 -15.86
C CYS A 10 31.11 25.75 -14.81
N PRO A 11 31.17 26.14 -13.53
CA PRO A 11 30.99 25.19 -12.46
C PRO A 11 29.68 25.52 -11.74
N HIS A 12 28.85 24.49 -11.65
CA HIS A 12 27.75 24.31 -10.72
C HIS A 12 27.79 25.22 -9.49
N THR A 13 26.67 25.87 -9.17
CA THR A 13 26.05 25.82 -7.82
C THR A 13 24.81 26.72 -7.74
N ARG A 14 23.84 26.24 -6.93
CA ARG A 14 22.67 26.93 -6.35
C ARG A 14 21.39 26.98 -7.19
N CYS A 15 20.55 25.95 -6.96
CA CYS A 15 19.10 26.12 -6.94
C CYS A 15 18.73 27.09 -5.80
N CYS A 16 18.21 28.27 -6.13
CA CYS A 16 17.61 29.17 -5.15
C CYS A 16 16.13 28.75 -4.91
N PRO A 17 15.70 28.47 -3.67
CA PRO A 17 14.39 27.87 -3.38
C PRO A 17 13.23 28.86 -3.18
N HIS A 18 13.36 30.13 -3.59
CA HIS A 18 12.35 31.15 -3.29
C HIS A 18 12.04 32.05 -4.49
N LEU A 19 11.17 31.61 -5.40
CA LEU A 19 10.36 32.50 -6.24
C LEU A 19 9.04 31.82 -6.64
N PRO A 20 7.91 32.55 -6.70
CA PRO A 20 6.60 32.01 -7.03
C PRO A 20 6.52 31.60 -8.52
N PRO A 21 5.66 30.63 -8.89
CA PRO A 21 5.55 30.17 -10.27
C PRO A 21 4.96 31.25 -11.18
N CYS A 22 5.60 31.52 -12.31
CA CYS A 22 5.17 32.52 -13.29
C CYS A 22 3.81 32.16 -13.92
N PRO A 23 2.89 33.12 -14.13
CA PRO A 23 1.50 32.84 -14.50
C PRO A 23 1.23 32.74 -16.01
N HIS A 24 2.25 32.54 -16.87
CA HIS A 24 2.03 32.55 -18.32
C HIS A 24 2.33 31.21 -18.99
N ARG A 25 1.25 30.65 -19.54
CA ARG A 25 1.13 29.37 -20.26
C ARG A 25 1.60 29.48 -21.72
N ALA A 26 2.86 29.87 -21.94
CA ALA A 26 3.47 29.84 -23.26
C ALA A 26 4.90 29.25 -23.18
N PRO A 27 5.23 28.18 -23.93
CA PRO A 27 6.59 27.63 -23.94
C PRO A 27 7.53 28.53 -24.75
N CYS A 28 8.66 28.93 -24.15
CA CYS A 28 9.72 29.63 -24.87
C CYS A 28 10.32 28.71 -25.96
N PRO A 29 10.58 29.20 -27.20
CA PRO A 29 10.90 28.33 -28.33
C PRO A 29 12.35 27.82 -28.40
N HIS A 30 13.25 28.24 -27.49
CA HIS A 30 14.70 28.01 -27.67
C HIS A 30 15.45 27.55 -26.40
N SER A 31 14.83 26.73 -25.56
CA SER A 31 15.56 25.98 -24.53
C SER A 31 15.61 24.49 -24.88
N PRO A 32 16.77 23.82 -24.77
CA PRO A 32 16.82 22.38 -24.95
C PRO A 32 15.86 21.73 -23.94
N PRO A 33 15.13 20.67 -24.32
CA PRO A 33 14.25 19.98 -23.39
C PRO A 33 15.06 19.54 -22.17
N CYS A 34 14.59 19.93 -20.99
CA CYS A 34 15.21 19.55 -19.71
C CYS A 34 15.54 18.04 -19.72
N PRO A 35 16.82 17.64 -19.53
CA PRO A 35 17.22 16.23 -19.61
C PRO A 35 16.63 15.40 -18.46
N TYR A 36 16.06 16.06 -17.44
CA TYR A 36 15.38 15.39 -16.32
C TYR A 36 13.88 15.14 -16.57
N ARG A 37 13.33 15.46 -17.74
CA ARG A 37 11.92 15.16 -18.06
C ARG A 37 11.62 13.65 -18.16
N ALA A 38 12.64 12.80 -18.02
CA ALA A 38 12.56 11.35 -18.02
C ALA A 38 12.48 10.68 -16.62
N LEU A 39 12.46 11.43 -15.51
CA LEU A 39 12.46 10.85 -14.16
C LEU A 39 11.24 11.28 -13.33
N CYS A 40 10.05 10.89 -13.76
CA CYS A 40 8.96 10.59 -12.83
C CYS A 40 8.15 9.34 -13.28
N PRO A 41 8.72 8.12 -13.29
CA PRO A 41 7.93 6.91 -13.55
C PRO A 41 7.15 6.41 -12.32
N HIS A 42 7.37 6.98 -11.13
CA HIS A 42 7.04 6.32 -9.87
C HIS A 42 5.55 6.31 -9.49
N THR A 43 4.72 7.22 -10.02
CA THR A 43 3.26 7.20 -9.76
C THR A 43 2.51 6.19 -10.63
N TRP A 44 3.10 5.75 -11.74
CA TRP A 44 2.46 4.87 -12.71
C TRP A 44 2.47 3.38 -12.31
N CYS A 45 3.31 2.98 -11.35
CA CYS A 45 3.46 1.57 -10.96
C CYS A 45 3.03 1.25 -9.52
N SER A 46 2.71 2.23 -8.68
CA SER A 46 2.34 1.97 -7.28
C SER A 46 0.93 1.41 -7.17
N ALA A 47 0.81 0.16 -6.70
CA ALA A 47 -0.43 -0.57 -6.43
C ALA A 47 -1.50 -0.46 -7.54
N ARG A 48 -1.04 -0.55 -8.80
CA ARG A 48 -1.90 -0.63 -9.99
C ARG A 48 -1.70 -1.98 -10.66
N VAL A 49 -2.80 -2.68 -10.94
CA VAL A 49 -2.78 -3.86 -11.81
C VAL A 49 -2.71 -3.37 -13.26
N ARG A 50 -1.71 -3.86 -14.02
CA ARG A 50 -1.54 -3.51 -15.43
C ARG A 50 -2.62 -4.18 -16.27
N VAL A 51 -3.22 -3.42 -17.18
CA VAL A 51 -4.22 -3.89 -18.13
C VAL A 51 -3.63 -4.97 -19.03
N GLY A 52 -4.40 -6.02 -19.29
CA GLY A 52 -4.04 -7.14 -20.15
C GLY A 52 -5.03 -7.30 -21.30
N LYS A 53 -5.31 -8.55 -21.67
CA LYS A 53 -6.23 -8.92 -22.74
C LYS A 53 -7.70 -8.98 -22.27
N GLY A 54 -7.96 -8.76 -20.98
CA GLY A 54 -9.28 -8.95 -20.38
C GLY A 54 -9.50 -10.32 -19.74
N ASP A 55 -8.48 -11.16 -19.63
CA ASP A 55 -8.59 -12.51 -19.03
C ASP A 55 -8.17 -12.53 -17.56
N LYS A 56 -7.58 -11.45 -17.02
CA LYS A 56 -7.02 -11.45 -15.66
C LYS A 56 -8.10 -11.10 -14.65
N PRO A 57 -8.49 -12.03 -13.75
CA PRO A 57 -9.45 -11.70 -12.71
C PRO A 57 -8.81 -10.83 -11.64
N VAL A 58 -9.50 -9.77 -11.23
CA VAL A 58 -9.00 -8.81 -10.23
C VAL A 58 -10.02 -8.61 -9.11
N THR A 59 -9.54 -8.58 -7.87
CA THR A 59 -10.37 -8.31 -6.69
C THR A 59 -10.71 -6.82 -6.56
N TYR A 60 -11.74 -6.49 -5.79
CA TYR A 60 -12.15 -5.10 -5.58
C TYR A 60 -11.00 -4.24 -5.06
N GLU A 61 -10.25 -4.78 -4.10
CA GLU A 61 -9.09 -4.12 -3.49
C GLU A 61 -7.95 -3.88 -4.50
N GLN A 62 -7.67 -4.83 -5.38
CA GLN A 62 -6.60 -4.70 -6.38
C GLN A 62 -7.02 -3.84 -7.59
N ALA A 63 -8.31 -3.77 -7.88
CA ALA A 63 -8.87 -3.09 -9.04
C ALA A 63 -8.77 -1.56 -8.99
N HIS A 64 -8.58 -0.99 -7.79
CA HIS A 64 -8.61 0.44 -7.56
C HIS A 64 -7.21 0.96 -7.18
N PRO A 65 -6.70 2.00 -7.88
CA PRO A 65 -5.43 2.65 -7.55
C PRO A 65 -5.45 3.40 -6.20
N PRO A 66 -4.27 3.75 -5.65
CA PRO A 66 -4.13 4.40 -4.34
C PRO A 66 -4.93 5.70 -4.14
N HIS A 67 -5.15 6.49 -5.19
CA HIS A 67 -5.88 7.76 -5.08
C HIS A 67 -7.39 7.58 -4.82
N TYR A 68 -7.92 6.36 -4.87
CA TYR A 68 -9.31 6.07 -4.47
C TYR A 68 -9.47 5.60 -3.02
N ILE A 69 -8.38 5.58 -2.24
CA ILE A 69 -8.47 5.39 -0.78
C ILE A 69 -9.29 6.54 -0.20
N ALA A 70 -10.21 6.22 0.70
CA ALA A 70 -11.25 7.10 1.27
C ALA A 70 -12.38 7.54 0.33
N HIS A 71 -12.33 7.23 -0.97
CA HIS A 71 -13.43 7.50 -1.91
C HIS A 71 -14.25 6.27 -2.27
N ARG A 72 -13.56 5.22 -2.74
CA ARG A 72 -14.18 3.93 -3.11
C ARG A 72 -13.70 2.82 -2.18
N LYS A 73 -12.46 2.93 -1.72
CA LYS A 73 -11.83 1.96 -0.83
C LYS A 73 -11.67 2.51 0.57
N GLY A 74 -11.85 1.63 1.55
CA GLY A 74 -11.52 1.92 2.95
C GLY A 74 -10.05 1.67 3.28
N TRP A 75 -9.77 1.58 4.58
CA TRP A 75 -8.46 1.19 5.11
C TRP A 75 -8.50 -0.25 5.61
N LEU A 76 -7.42 -0.99 5.35
CA LEU A 76 -7.27 -2.38 5.79
C LEU A 76 -6.83 -2.49 7.24
N SER A 77 -6.13 -1.48 7.77
CA SER A 77 -5.82 -1.39 9.19
C SER A 77 -6.42 -0.12 9.80
N LEU A 78 -7.08 -0.28 10.95
CA LEU A 78 -7.70 0.80 11.70
C LEU A 78 -7.11 0.84 13.10
N HIS A 79 -6.44 1.96 13.42
CA HIS A 79 -5.84 2.25 14.72
C HIS A 79 -5.77 3.78 14.94
N THR A 80 -5.60 4.22 16.18
CA THR A 80 -5.56 5.65 16.54
C THR A 80 -4.22 6.33 16.26
N GLY A 81 -3.12 5.57 16.15
CA GLY A 81 -1.77 6.15 16.05
C GLY A 81 -1.48 7.10 14.88
N ASN A 82 -2.30 7.13 13.81
CA ASN A 82 -2.12 8.07 12.70
C ASN A 82 -2.93 9.37 12.87
N LEU A 83 -3.64 9.53 13.99
CA LEU A 83 -4.35 10.78 14.30
C LEU A 83 -3.35 11.85 14.75
N SER A 84 -3.75 13.11 14.61
CA SER A 84 -2.91 14.24 15.01
C SER A 84 -2.63 14.20 16.51
N GLY A 85 -1.35 14.23 16.89
CA GLY A 85 -0.93 14.22 18.30
C GLY A 85 -0.86 12.84 18.97
N GLU A 86 -1.27 11.77 18.27
CA GLU A 86 -1.23 10.42 18.84
C GLU A 86 0.16 9.76 18.68
N PRO A 87 0.70 9.13 19.74
CA PRO A 87 1.95 8.39 19.65
C PRO A 87 1.76 6.96 19.12
N GLY A 88 2.87 6.28 18.81
CA GLY A 88 2.90 4.83 18.59
C GLY A 88 2.58 4.34 17.17
N ALA A 89 2.43 5.22 16.18
CA ALA A 89 2.20 4.85 14.78
C ALA A 89 3.21 3.82 14.24
N ALA A 90 4.50 4.01 14.54
CA ALA A 90 5.56 3.16 14.05
C ALA A 90 5.44 1.71 14.58
N GLN A 91 5.18 1.54 15.87
CA GLN A 91 5.01 0.22 16.50
C GLN A 91 3.82 -0.51 15.87
N ARG A 92 2.67 0.17 15.71
CA ARG A 92 1.48 -0.42 15.09
C ARG A 92 1.69 -0.81 13.63
N THR A 93 2.50 -0.04 12.91
CA THR A 93 2.86 -0.36 11.51
C THR A 93 3.72 -1.63 11.41
N VAL A 94 4.68 -1.81 12.33
CA VAL A 94 5.51 -3.02 12.39
C VAL A 94 4.67 -4.24 12.73
N GLU A 95 3.76 -4.11 13.70
CA GLU A 95 2.80 -5.17 14.05
C GLU A 95 1.93 -5.55 12.86
N ASP A 96 1.37 -4.57 12.14
CA ASP A 96 0.52 -4.83 10.96
C ASP A 96 1.28 -5.56 9.86
N ALA A 97 2.53 -5.16 9.60
CA ALA A 97 3.38 -5.81 8.62
C ALA A 97 3.72 -7.25 9.02
N PHE A 98 3.97 -7.50 10.30
CA PHE A 98 4.19 -8.84 10.83
C PHE A 98 2.94 -9.70 10.70
N LEU A 99 1.78 -9.22 11.15
CA LEU A 99 0.51 -9.95 11.08
C LEU A 99 0.19 -10.38 9.66
N ARG A 100 0.35 -9.49 8.67
CA ARG A 100 0.09 -9.83 7.27
C ARG A 100 1.01 -10.95 6.76
N ARG A 101 2.28 -10.95 7.14
CA ARG A 101 3.24 -12.01 6.77
C ARG A 101 2.96 -13.31 7.51
N PHE A 102 2.64 -13.22 8.80
CA PHE A 102 2.28 -14.35 9.65
C PHE A 102 1.08 -15.09 9.05
N PHE A 103 -0.03 -14.41 8.77
CA PHE A 103 -1.22 -15.04 8.19
C PHE A 103 -0.98 -15.61 6.79
N HIS A 104 -0.17 -14.94 5.97
CA HIS A 104 0.23 -15.49 4.66
C HIS A 104 1.05 -16.78 4.81
N GLY A 105 1.84 -16.92 5.88
CA GLY A 105 2.61 -18.14 6.17
C GLY A 105 1.77 -19.24 6.84
N THR A 106 0.90 -18.88 7.79
CA THR A 106 0.06 -19.84 8.55
C THR A 106 -1.03 -20.46 7.69
N PHE A 107 -1.57 -19.71 6.72
CA PHE A 107 -2.65 -20.16 5.84
C PHE A 107 -2.20 -20.18 4.37
N PRO A 108 -1.31 -21.12 3.98
CA PRO A 108 -0.78 -21.18 2.63
C PRO A 108 -1.89 -21.47 1.62
N GLY A 109 -2.06 -20.60 0.63
CA GLY A 109 -3.05 -20.75 -0.45
C GLY A 109 -4.52 -20.56 -0.06
N CYS A 110 -4.83 -20.50 1.24
CA CYS A 110 -6.20 -20.34 1.74
C CYS A 110 -6.60 -18.89 1.94
N LEU A 111 -5.66 -17.97 2.17
CA LEU A 111 -5.98 -16.56 2.36
C LEU A 111 -6.35 -15.92 1.01
N TRP A 112 -7.60 -15.47 0.89
CA TRP A 112 -8.13 -14.94 -0.38
C TRP A 112 -7.77 -13.46 -0.58
N GLU A 113 -8.07 -12.63 0.41
CA GLU A 113 -7.85 -11.18 0.38
C GLU A 113 -6.84 -10.73 1.44
N GLN A 114 -6.41 -9.48 1.35
CA GLN A 114 -5.54 -8.87 2.35
C GLN A 114 -6.22 -8.85 3.72
N LEU A 115 -5.47 -9.16 4.77
CA LEU A 115 -5.97 -9.19 6.14
C LEU A 115 -6.49 -7.81 6.58
N VAL A 116 -7.73 -7.78 7.06
CA VAL A 116 -8.33 -6.61 7.70
C VAL A 116 -8.01 -6.66 9.20
N VAL A 117 -7.34 -5.61 9.70
CA VAL A 117 -6.89 -5.47 11.08
C VAL A 117 -7.65 -4.33 11.76
N LYS A 118 -8.32 -4.62 12.87
CA LYS A 118 -9.05 -3.63 13.66
C LYS A 118 -8.50 -3.63 15.08
N ARG A 119 -8.09 -2.47 15.59
CA ARG A 119 -7.73 -2.31 16.99
C ARG A 119 -8.85 -1.57 17.72
N ARG A 120 -9.41 -2.19 18.76
CA ARG A 120 -10.43 -1.59 19.63
C ARG A 120 -9.96 -1.67 21.06
N CYS A 121 -9.57 -0.54 21.64
CA CYS A 121 -8.92 -0.50 22.95
C CYS A 121 -7.73 -1.49 22.97
N ASN A 122 -7.66 -2.37 23.98
CA ASN A 122 -6.62 -3.41 24.07
C ASN A 122 -6.91 -4.65 23.21
N VAL A 123 -8.06 -4.74 22.54
CA VAL A 123 -8.43 -5.92 21.75
C VAL A 123 -7.95 -5.78 20.30
N LEU A 124 -7.22 -6.79 19.84
CA LEU A 124 -6.82 -6.93 18.44
C LEU A 124 -7.80 -7.84 17.71
N LEU A 125 -8.60 -7.27 16.80
CA LEU A 125 -9.56 -7.98 15.98
C LEU A 125 -8.98 -8.21 14.59
N LEU A 126 -8.84 -9.49 14.22
CA LEU A 126 -8.30 -9.90 12.93
C LEU A 126 -9.40 -10.53 12.10
N CYS A 127 -9.65 -10.00 10.90
CA CYS A 127 -10.70 -10.46 10.01
C CYS A 127 -10.10 -11.00 8.69
N PRO A 128 -9.64 -12.27 8.66
CA PRO A 128 -9.22 -12.90 7.41
C PRO A 128 -10.41 -13.46 6.63
N VAL A 129 -10.34 -13.33 5.29
CA VAL A 129 -11.24 -14.01 4.35
C VAL A 129 -10.51 -15.24 3.80
N LEU A 130 -11.03 -16.44 4.09
CA LEU A 130 -10.40 -17.71 3.75
C LEU A 130 -11.20 -18.50 2.70
N LEU A 131 -10.49 -19.18 1.80
CA LEU A 131 -11.04 -20.17 0.88
C LEU A 131 -11.25 -21.51 1.59
N ARG A 132 -12.28 -22.25 1.16
CA ARG A 132 -12.63 -23.57 1.71
C ARG A 132 -11.74 -24.70 1.16
N GLN A 133 -10.42 -24.51 1.18
CA GLN A 133 -9.45 -25.51 0.72
C GLN A 133 -9.03 -26.49 1.83
N LEU A 134 -9.08 -26.05 3.09
CA LEU A 134 -8.70 -26.85 4.25
C LEU A 134 -9.94 -27.47 4.92
N PRO A 135 -9.81 -28.69 5.48
CA PRO A 135 -10.87 -29.29 6.28
C PRO A 135 -11.09 -28.47 7.57
N PRO A 136 -12.34 -28.43 8.09
CA PRO A 136 -12.72 -27.55 9.18
C PRO A 136 -11.93 -27.82 10.48
N ALA A 137 -11.60 -29.07 10.78
CA ALA A 137 -10.83 -29.42 11.98
C ALA A 137 -9.43 -28.76 12.00
N LYS A 138 -8.74 -28.75 10.85
CA LYS A 138 -7.42 -28.09 10.73
C LYS A 138 -7.54 -26.57 10.80
N LEU A 139 -8.59 -26.01 10.22
CA LEU A 139 -8.85 -24.57 10.32
C LEU A 139 -9.08 -24.15 11.77
N CYS A 140 -9.96 -24.84 12.51
CA CYS A 140 -10.19 -24.53 13.93
C CYS A 140 -8.90 -24.64 14.76
N PHE A 141 -8.06 -25.65 14.50
CA PHE A 141 -6.76 -25.78 15.15
C PHE A 141 -5.84 -24.59 14.86
N LEU A 142 -5.67 -24.21 13.60
CA LEU A 142 -4.82 -23.08 13.20
C LEU A 142 -5.33 -21.75 13.76
N LEU A 143 -6.65 -21.58 13.86
CA LEU A 143 -7.26 -20.39 14.44
C LEU A 143 -6.96 -20.30 15.94
N GLY A 144 -7.18 -21.38 16.70
CA GLY A 144 -6.83 -21.41 18.13
C GLY A 144 -5.33 -21.24 18.37
N TYR A 145 -4.48 -21.83 17.51
CA TYR A 145 -3.03 -21.62 17.53
C TYR A 145 -2.66 -20.16 17.31
N ALA A 146 -3.23 -19.51 16.30
CA ALA A 146 -2.96 -18.11 15.99
C ALA A 146 -3.45 -17.18 17.11
N GLU A 147 -4.65 -17.39 17.65
CA GLU A 147 -5.20 -16.58 18.74
C GLU A 147 -4.33 -16.65 19.99
N THR A 148 -3.97 -17.87 20.42
CA THR A 148 -3.14 -18.07 21.61
C THR A 148 -1.73 -17.51 21.43
N LEU A 149 -1.05 -17.85 20.33
CA LEU A 149 0.30 -17.35 20.06
C LEU A 149 0.35 -15.83 20.02
N LEU A 150 -0.54 -15.19 19.25
CA LEU A 150 -0.55 -13.74 19.11
C LEU A 150 -0.90 -13.05 20.42
N SER A 151 -1.80 -13.65 21.22
CA SER A 151 -2.12 -13.12 22.56
C SER A 151 -0.90 -13.14 23.49
N HIS A 152 -0.13 -14.23 23.47
CA HIS A 152 1.10 -14.33 24.26
C HIS A 152 2.24 -13.44 23.75
N LEU A 153 2.34 -13.22 22.44
CA LEU A 153 3.36 -12.39 21.80
C LEU A 153 3.12 -10.89 22.07
N TYR A 154 1.89 -10.41 21.84
CA TYR A 154 1.55 -9.00 21.95
C TYR A 154 1.04 -8.59 23.34
N LYS A 155 0.86 -9.54 24.26
CA LYS A 155 0.33 -9.30 25.60
C LYS A 155 -1.05 -8.62 25.59
N CYS A 156 -1.83 -8.87 24.55
CA CYS A 156 -3.16 -8.32 24.36
C CYS A 156 -4.15 -9.42 23.94
N PRO A 157 -5.44 -9.32 24.28
CA PRO A 157 -6.43 -10.27 23.80
C PRO A 157 -6.61 -10.14 22.28
N VAL A 158 -6.35 -11.23 21.56
CA VAL A 158 -6.56 -11.32 20.12
C VAL A 158 -7.80 -12.15 19.83
N SER A 159 -8.67 -11.65 18.96
CA SER A 159 -9.86 -12.37 18.50
C SER A 159 -9.89 -12.39 16.97
N ILE A 160 -10.01 -13.60 16.41
CA ILE A 160 -10.01 -13.83 14.96
C ILE A 160 -11.45 -14.10 14.50
N GLN A 161 -11.95 -13.26 13.60
CA GLN A 161 -13.27 -13.41 12.97
C GLN A 161 -13.09 -13.86 11.52
N VAL A 162 -13.28 -15.16 11.28
CA VAL A 162 -13.07 -15.76 9.96
C VAL A 162 -14.33 -15.70 9.13
N GLN A 163 -14.17 -15.30 7.86
CA GLN A 163 -15.20 -15.49 6.85
C GLN A 163 -14.71 -16.51 5.81
N THR A 164 -15.48 -17.58 5.59
CA THR A 164 -15.16 -18.56 4.56
C THR A 164 -15.93 -18.29 3.26
N VAL A 165 -15.22 -18.33 2.14
CA VAL A 165 -15.79 -18.15 0.80
C VAL A 165 -15.53 -19.42 -0.01
N PRO A 166 -16.51 -19.93 -0.79
CA PRO A 166 -16.31 -21.12 -1.61
C PRO A 166 -15.22 -20.93 -2.66
N ASP A 167 -15.21 -19.76 -3.31
CA ASP A 167 -14.31 -19.45 -4.41
C ASP A 167 -13.82 -18.00 -4.38
N ARG A 168 -12.86 -17.74 -5.27
CA ARG A 168 -12.24 -16.43 -5.48
C ARG A 168 -13.29 -15.39 -5.91
N VAL A 169 -13.53 -14.36 -5.09
CA VAL A 169 -14.47 -13.27 -5.41
C VAL A 169 -13.85 -12.32 -6.46
N ILE A 170 -14.33 -12.44 -7.69
CA ILE A 170 -13.86 -11.62 -8.82
C ILE A 170 -14.73 -10.37 -8.94
N TYR A 171 -14.10 -9.20 -8.98
CA TYR A 171 -14.81 -7.93 -9.17
C TYR A 171 -14.92 -7.56 -10.65
N LYS A 172 -13.80 -7.62 -11.38
CA LYS A 172 -13.75 -7.36 -12.83
C LYS A 172 -12.58 -8.07 -13.47
N TYR A 173 -12.64 -8.20 -14.79
CA TYR A 173 -11.52 -8.68 -15.60
C TYR A 173 -10.81 -7.51 -16.27
N ILE A 174 -9.48 -7.55 -16.32
CA ILE A 174 -8.60 -6.51 -16.89
C ILE A 174 -7.60 -7.13 -17.87
#